data_AF-A0A258H0J3-F1
#
_entry.id   AF-A0A258H0J3-F1
#
_cell.length_a   1.000
_cell.length_b   1.000
_cell.length_c   1.000
_cell.angle_alpha   90.00
_cell.angle_beta   90.00
_cell.angle_gamma   90.00
#
_symmetry.space_group_name_H-M   'P 1'
#
loop_
_entity.id
_entity.type
_entity.pdbx_description
1 polymer ?
#
loop_
_entity_poly.entity_id
_entity_poly.type
_entity_poly.pdbx_seq_one_letter_code
_entity_poly.pdbx_strand_id
1 'polypeptide(L)'
;MDMEVVSEAVPFRPSKRHHFTAAQKWALLLEWDQCLDRGAKTAFCRRIGVWTGTPWEWARQRADGRLQDPATVESMSEEPKGYTPRLNFEERQELARLRREKQRLERELEQSQAAVDILGKAAALLESLAKSAEQPPTTEPEPTPGRPAWLQGPDTSQLPPIPPRPSKPRE
;
A
#
# COMPACT_ATOMS: atom_id res chain seq x y z
N MET A 1 -23.64 -12.85 42.93
CA MET A 1 -23.59 -12.50 41.50
C MET A 1 -24.82 -13.10 40.88
N ASP A 2 -25.94 -12.47 41.17
CA ASP A 2 -27.25 -12.86 40.67
C ASP A 2 -27.30 -12.40 39.22
N MET A 3 -27.18 -13.36 38.30
CA MET A 3 -27.65 -13.18 36.93
C MET A 3 -29.16 -12.98 37.05
N GLU A 4 -29.59 -11.73 37.19
CA GLU A 4 -30.92 -11.32 36.80
C GLU A 4 -31.08 -11.73 35.33
N VAL A 5 -31.63 -12.92 35.15
CA VAL A 5 -32.33 -13.30 33.94
C VAL A 5 -33.42 -12.26 33.83
N VAL A 6 -33.12 -11.19 33.08
CA VAL A 6 -34.10 -10.19 32.70
C VAL A 6 -35.20 -10.98 32.04
N SER A 7 -36.27 -11.22 32.80
CA SER A 7 -37.54 -11.71 32.28
C SER A 7 -38.15 -10.55 31.51
N GLU A 8 -37.46 -10.14 30.45
CA GLU A 8 -37.89 -9.15 29.50
C GLU A 8 -38.96 -9.85 28.67
N ALA A 9 -40.21 -9.45 28.84
CA ALA A 9 -41.31 -9.97 28.05
C ALA A 9 -40.91 -9.96 26.57
N VAL A 10 -40.82 -11.14 25.95
CA VAL A 10 -40.42 -11.29 24.55
C VAL A 10 -41.22 -10.28 23.73
N PRO A 11 -40.58 -9.29 23.09
CA PRO A 11 -41.28 -8.14 22.56
C PRO A 11 -42.23 -8.59 21.45
N PHE A 12 -43.53 -8.49 21.72
CA PHE A 12 -44.57 -8.76 20.74
C PHE A 12 -44.65 -7.60 19.74
N ARG A 13 -45.02 -7.90 18.50
CA ARG A 13 -45.29 -6.88 17.49
C ARG A 13 -46.76 -6.46 17.55
N PRO A 14 -47.13 -5.33 18.19
CA PRO A 14 -48.52 -4.95 18.36
C PRO A 14 -49.23 -4.61 17.04
N SER A 15 -48.51 -4.15 16.01
CA SER A 15 -49.10 -3.81 14.72
C SER A 15 -48.12 -3.96 13.55
N LYS A 16 -48.67 -4.02 12.33
CA LYS A 16 -47.86 -4.03 11.08
C LYS A 16 -47.02 -2.76 10.88
N ARG A 17 -47.29 -1.68 11.62
CA ARG A 17 -46.53 -0.42 11.58
C ARG A 17 -45.49 -0.34 12.69
N HIS A 18 -45.51 -1.26 13.65
CA HIS A 18 -44.51 -1.31 14.69
C HIS A 18 -43.17 -1.79 14.13
N HIS A 19 -42.11 -1.05 14.45
CA HIS A 19 -40.75 -1.33 14.08
C HIS A 19 -39.97 -1.75 15.33
N PHE A 20 -39.24 -2.87 15.24
CA PHE A 20 -38.32 -3.28 16.30
C PHE A 20 -37.06 -2.43 16.25
N THR A 21 -36.57 -2.02 17.44
CA THR A 21 -35.26 -1.39 17.58
C THR A 21 -34.14 -2.39 17.23
N ALA A 22 -32.92 -1.90 16.95
CA ALA A 22 -31.79 -2.78 16.66
C ALA A 22 -31.49 -3.74 17.83
N ALA A 23 -31.54 -3.25 19.06
CA ALA A 23 -31.35 -4.06 20.27
C ALA A 23 -32.44 -5.14 20.41
N GLN A 24 -33.71 -4.79 20.16
CA GLN A 24 -34.80 -5.78 20.16
C GLN A 24 -34.62 -6.84 19.09
N LYS A 25 -34.24 -6.46 17.86
CA LYS A 25 -33.96 -7.42 16.79
C LYS A 25 -32.81 -8.37 17.17
N TRP A 26 -31.78 -7.86 17.84
CA TRP A 26 -30.66 -8.68 18.31
C TRP A 26 -31.10 -9.71 19.36
N ALA A 27 -31.80 -9.27 20.40
CA ALA A 27 -32.32 -10.16 21.45
C ALA A 27 -33.25 -11.24 20.86
N LEU A 28 -34.17 -10.84 19.97
CA LEU A 28 -35.04 -11.79 19.27
C LEU A 28 -34.26 -12.76 18.38
N LEU A 29 -33.18 -12.31 17.73
CA LEU A 29 -32.35 -13.18 16.90
C LEU A 29 -31.58 -14.22 17.75
N LEU A 30 -31.15 -13.85 18.97
CA LEU A 30 -30.54 -14.80 19.91
C LEU A 30 -31.54 -15.87 20.36
N GLU A 31 -32.77 -15.49 20.71
CA GLU A 31 -33.83 -16.46 21.03
C GLU A 31 -34.18 -17.35 19.83
N TRP A 32 -34.19 -16.79 18.62
CA TRP A 32 -34.41 -17.54 17.39
C TRP A 32 -33.32 -18.58 17.13
N ASP A 33 -32.06 -18.24 17.41
CA ASP A 33 -30.92 -19.14 17.26
C ASP A 33 -30.97 -20.30 18.27
N GLN A 34 -31.58 -20.08 19.45
CA GLN A 34 -31.82 -21.13 20.46
C GLN A 34 -32.96 -22.09 20.11
N CYS A 35 -33.81 -21.76 19.13
CA CYS A 35 -34.92 -22.61 18.70
C CYS A 35 -34.42 -23.79 17.82
N LEU A 36 -34.01 -24.89 18.45
CA LEU A 36 -33.47 -26.07 17.78
C LEU A 36 -34.52 -27.15 17.44
N ASP A 37 -35.63 -27.20 18.17
CA ASP A 37 -36.67 -28.22 17.96
C ASP A 37 -37.43 -28.04 16.65
N ARG A 38 -37.96 -29.16 16.13
CA ARG A 38 -38.82 -29.15 14.94
C ARG A 38 -40.06 -28.29 15.20
N GLY A 39 -40.18 -27.20 14.44
CA GLY A 39 -41.32 -26.29 14.54
C GLY A 39 -41.19 -25.18 15.59
N ALA A 40 -40.15 -25.19 16.45
CA ALA A 40 -39.92 -24.13 17.44
C ALA A 40 -39.77 -22.76 16.80
N LYS A 41 -39.04 -22.69 15.68
CA LYS A 41 -38.91 -21.48 14.85
C LYS A 41 -40.26 -20.94 14.37
N THR A 42 -41.14 -21.81 13.87
CA THR A 42 -42.48 -21.37 13.44
C THR A 42 -43.36 -20.92 14.61
N ALA A 43 -43.25 -21.55 15.78
CA ALA A 43 -43.95 -21.14 16.98
C ALA A 43 -43.45 -19.78 17.49
N PHE A 44 -42.13 -19.55 17.45
CA PHE A 44 -41.50 -18.29 17.78
C PHE A 44 -42.03 -17.13 16.91
N CYS A 45 -42.07 -17.32 15.59
CA CYS A 45 -42.62 -16.31 14.67
C CYS A 45 -44.07 -15.94 15.00
N ARG A 46 -44.90 -16.92 15.34
CA ARG A 46 -46.31 -16.71 15.74
C ARG A 46 -46.41 -15.97 17.07
N ARG A 47 -45.58 -16.33 18.05
CA ARG A 47 -45.52 -15.68 19.38
C ARG A 47 -45.20 -14.19 19.26
N ILE A 48 -44.30 -13.82 18.38
CA ILE A 48 -43.84 -12.43 18.22
C ILE A 48 -44.69 -11.66 17.19
N GLY A 49 -45.42 -12.35 16.32
CA GLY A 49 -46.21 -11.71 15.26
C GLY A 49 -45.35 -11.25 14.08
N VAL A 50 -44.26 -11.97 13.80
CA VAL A 50 -43.36 -11.72 12.65
C VAL A 50 -43.52 -12.78 11.58
N TRP A 51 -43.28 -12.39 10.33
CA TRP A 51 -43.29 -13.31 9.22
C TRP A 51 -42.07 -14.25 9.28
N THR A 52 -42.19 -15.47 8.75
CA THR A 52 -41.18 -16.53 8.90
C THR A 52 -39.83 -16.20 8.26
N GLY A 53 -39.77 -15.35 7.24
CA GLY A 53 -38.51 -14.90 6.66
C GLY A 53 -37.87 -13.69 7.36
N THR A 54 -38.59 -13.00 8.25
CA THR A 54 -38.06 -11.81 8.94
C THR A 54 -36.85 -12.13 9.84
N PRO A 55 -36.86 -13.19 10.67
CA PRO A 55 -35.67 -13.57 11.44
C PRO A 55 -34.48 -13.97 10.55
N TRP A 56 -34.75 -14.55 9.37
CA TRP A 56 -33.71 -14.92 8.41
C TRP A 56 -33.04 -13.69 7.79
N GLU A 57 -33.84 -12.66 7.47
CA GLU A 57 -33.30 -11.36 7.05
C GLU A 57 -32.45 -10.70 8.14
N TRP A 58 -32.84 -10.82 9.41
CA TRP A 58 -32.04 -10.32 10.53
C TRP A 58 -30.73 -11.10 10.69
N ALA A 59 -30.75 -12.42 10.52
CA ALA A 59 -29.54 -13.25 10.50
C ALA A 59 -28.58 -12.82 9.38
N ARG A 60 -29.12 -12.52 8.19
CA ARG A 60 -28.33 -11.97 7.08
C ARG A 60 -27.78 -10.58 7.41
N GLN A 61 -28.58 -9.70 8.02
CA GLN A 61 -28.11 -8.38 8.46
C GLN A 61 -26.98 -8.48 9.49
N ARG A 62 -27.01 -9.50 10.38
CA ARG A 62 -25.92 -9.81 11.30
C ARG A 62 -24.66 -10.23 10.54
N ALA A 63 -24.79 -11.14 9.58
CA ALA A 63 -23.65 -11.60 8.76
C ALA A 63 -23.02 -10.46 7.95
N ASP A 64 -23.85 -9.54 7.43
CA ASP A 64 -23.39 -8.36 6.69
C ASP A 64 -22.87 -7.22 7.60
N GLY A 65 -22.86 -7.41 8.93
CA GLY A 65 -22.43 -6.42 9.92
C GLY A 65 -23.36 -5.20 10.08
N ARG A 66 -24.57 -5.25 9.50
CA ARG A 66 -25.59 -4.19 9.60
C ARG A 66 -26.42 -4.27 10.89
N LEU A 67 -26.55 -5.47 11.45
CA LEU A 67 -27.14 -5.69 12.76
C LEU A 67 -26.02 -6.13 13.70
N GLN A 68 -25.62 -5.25 14.61
CA GLN A 68 -24.52 -5.46 15.54
C GLN A 68 -25.06 -5.68 16.95
N ASP A 69 -24.25 -6.33 17.79
CA ASP A 69 -24.55 -6.50 19.20
C ASP A 69 -24.66 -5.12 19.86
N PRO A 70 -25.76 -4.80 20.58
CA PRO A 70 -25.88 -3.55 21.30
C PRO A 70 -24.70 -3.29 22.26
N ALA A 71 -24.09 -4.32 22.85
CA ALA A 71 -22.92 -4.18 23.71
C ALA A 71 -21.67 -3.75 22.92
N THR A 72 -21.47 -4.29 21.72
CA THR A 72 -20.37 -3.88 20.82
C THR A 72 -20.59 -2.46 20.31
N VAL A 73 -21.84 -2.12 19.94
CA VAL A 73 -22.19 -0.77 19.50
C VAL A 73 -21.96 0.23 20.62
N GLU A 74 -22.39 -0.04 21.86
CA GLU A 74 -22.16 0.88 22.99
C GLU A 74 -20.68 1.08 23.32
N SER A 75 -19.84 0.05 23.16
CA SER A 75 -18.38 0.21 23.29
C SER A 75 -17.74 1.05 22.18
N MET A 76 -18.39 1.14 21.01
CA MET A 76 -17.96 1.98 19.87
C MET A 76 -18.70 3.33 19.81
N SER A 77 -19.73 3.52 20.64
CA SER A 77 -20.67 4.64 20.59
C SER A 77 -20.51 5.53 21.82
N GLU A 78 -19.35 6.17 21.96
CA GLU A 78 -19.32 7.51 22.56
C GLU A 78 -19.93 8.56 21.61
N GLU A 79 -20.34 8.17 20.39
CA GLU A 79 -21.10 9.00 19.46
C GLU A 79 -22.60 8.75 19.57
N PRO A 80 -23.44 9.80 19.66
CA PRO A 80 -24.86 9.67 19.95
C PRO A 80 -25.62 8.92 18.85
N LYS A 81 -26.19 7.80 19.30
CA LYS A 81 -27.16 6.89 18.68
C LYS A 81 -28.30 7.66 17.99
N GLY A 82 -28.38 7.63 16.64
CA GLY A 82 -29.64 7.98 15.95
C GLY A 82 -29.59 8.55 14.54
N TYR A 83 -28.42 8.79 13.94
CA TYR A 83 -28.35 9.35 12.59
C TYR A 83 -27.22 8.69 11.84
N THR A 84 -27.50 7.66 11.02
CA THR A 84 -26.71 7.58 9.77
C THR A 84 -27.04 8.88 9.08
N PRO A 85 -26.09 9.82 8.87
CA PRO A 85 -26.44 11.02 8.16
C PRO A 85 -26.94 10.58 6.80
N ARG A 86 -28.25 10.74 6.56
CA ARG A 86 -28.71 10.82 5.19
C ARG A 86 -28.01 12.06 4.72
N LEU A 87 -26.87 11.89 4.05
CA LEU A 87 -26.11 13.02 3.59
C LEU A 87 -27.08 13.92 2.85
N ASN A 88 -27.16 15.17 3.29
CA ASN A 88 -27.98 16.18 2.65
C ASN A 88 -27.53 16.29 1.19
N PHE A 89 -28.42 16.79 0.33
CA PHE A 89 -28.13 16.86 -1.11
C PHE A 89 -26.80 17.58 -1.40
N GLU A 90 -26.51 18.63 -0.63
CA GLU A 90 -25.26 19.38 -0.67
C GLU A 90 -24.05 18.52 -0.29
N GLU A 91 -24.09 17.83 0.86
CA GLU A 91 -23.00 16.95 1.30
C GLU A 91 -22.73 15.82 0.29
N ARG A 92 -23.77 15.31 -0.39
CA ARG A 92 -23.60 14.32 -1.48
C ARG A 92 -22.91 14.92 -2.70
N GLN A 93 -23.25 16.16 -3.06
CA GLN A 93 -22.58 16.86 -4.15
C GLN A 93 -21.12 17.16 -3.82
N GLU A 94 -20.84 17.57 -2.59
CA GLU A 94 -19.48 17.79 -2.11
C GLU A 94 -18.67 16.50 -2.12
N LEU A 95 -19.22 15.38 -1.64
CA LEU A 95 -18.54 14.09 -1.77
C LEU A 95 -18.29 13.69 -3.23
N ALA A 96 -19.25 13.94 -4.13
CA ALA A 96 -19.07 13.66 -5.55
C ALA A 96 -17.98 14.54 -6.16
N ARG A 97 -17.92 15.82 -5.78
CA ARG A 97 -16.88 16.77 -6.20
C ARG A 97 -15.50 16.34 -5.68
N LEU A 98 -15.39 16.08 -4.38
CA LEU A 98 -14.15 15.64 -3.74
C LEU A 98 -13.64 14.33 -4.35
N ARG A 99 -14.54 13.39 -4.70
CA ARG A 99 -14.15 12.16 -5.41
C ARG A 99 -13.59 12.43 -6.80
N ARG A 100 -14.18 13.37 -7.55
CA ARG A 100 -13.66 13.77 -8.87
C ARG A 100 -12.31 14.47 -8.76
N GLU A 101 -12.15 15.35 -7.77
CA GLU A 101 -10.88 16.03 -7.51
C GLU A 101 -9.80 15.02 -7.11
N LYS A 102 -10.12 14.07 -6.22
CA LYS A 102 -9.21 12.97 -5.88
C LYS A 102 -8.79 12.17 -7.12
N GLN A 103 -9.74 11.76 -7.95
CA GLN A 103 -9.42 10.99 -9.16
C GLN A 103 -8.56 11.78 -10.14
N ARG A 104 -8.77 13.09 -10.24
CA ARG A 104 -7.93 13.96 -11.06
C ARG A 104 -6.50 14.04 -10.51
N LEU A 105 -6.35 14.26 -9.21
CA LEU A 105 -5.04 14.32 -8.55
C LEU A 105 -4.29 12.99 -8.66
N GLU A 106 -4.98 11.86 -8.53
CA GLU A 106 -4.39 10.53 -8.74
C GLU A 106 -3.84 10.36 -10.16
N ARG A 107 -4.53 10.87 -11.19
CA ARG A 107 -4.03 10.85 -12.58
C ARG A 107 -2.83 11.77 -12.78
N GLU A 108 -2.81 12.95 -12.15
CA GLU A 108 -1.67 13.87 -12.21
C GLU A 108 -0.44 13.27 -11.53
N LEU A 109 -0.64 12.57 -10.40
CA LEU A 109 0.42 11.80 -9.74
C LEU A 109 0.95 10.67 -10.61
N GLU A 110 0.08 9.90 -11.27
CA GLU A 110 0.48 8.83 -12.18
C GLU A 110 1.31 9.36 -13.36
N GLN A 111 0.93 10.52 -13.93
CA GLN A 111 1.70 11.17 -14.99
C GLN A 111 3.08 11.64 -14.52
N SER A 112 3.15 12.24 -13.33
CA SER A 112 4.42 12.67 -12.73
C SER A 112 5.33 11.48 -12.46
N GLN A 113 4.79 10.39 -11.93
CA GLN A 113 5.55 9.16 -11.69
C GLN A 113 6.08 8.56 -13.00
N ALA A 114 5.27 8.54 -14.06
CA ALA A 114 5.71 8.08 -15.37
C ALA A 114 6.86 8.94 -15.94
N ALA A 115 6.82 10.27 -15.73
CA ALA A 115 7.90 11.15 -16.12
C ALA A 115 9.19 10.85 -15.36
N VAL A 116 9.12 10.63 -14.05
CA VAL A 116 10.27 10.21 -13.22
C VAL A 116 10.85 8.89 -13.72
N ASP A 117 10.02 7.92 -14.06
CA ASP A 117 10.47 6.62 -14.58
C ASP A 117 11.19 6.76 -15.94
N ILE A 118 10.69 7.61 -16.83
CA ILE A 118 11.34 7.88 -18.13
C ILE A 118 12.69 8.55 -17.91
N LEU A 119 12.77 9.54 -17.02
CA LEU A 119 14.02 10.21 -16.68
C LEU A 119 15.03 9.24 -16.04
N GLY A 120 14.57 8.35 -15.16
CA GLY A 120 15.40 7.30 -14.58
C GLY A 120 15.95 6.34 -15.65
N LYS A 121 15.13 5.94 -16.62
CA LYS A 121 15.57 5.11 -17.75
C LYS A 121 16.59 5.83 -18.64
N ALA A 122 16.37 7.11 -18.93
CA ALA A 122 17.31 7.91 -19.71
C ALA A 122 18.66 8.07 -19.00
N ALA A 123 18.65 8.34 -17.69
CA ALA A 123 19.86 8.41 -16.88
C ALA A 123 20.63 7.08 -16.88
N ALA A 124 19.94 5.95 -16.71
CA ALA A 124 20.56 4.62 -16.78
C ALA A 124 21.18 4.32 -18.15
N LEU A 125 20.53 4.74 -19.25
CA LEU A 125 21.11 4.62 -20.60
C LEU A 125 22.37 5.46 -20.74
N LEU A 126 22.37 6.71 -20.26
CA LEU A 126 23.56 7.56 -20.28
C LEU A 126 24.71 6.96 -19.48
N GLU A 127 24.44 6.37 -18.31
CA GLU A 127 25.44 5.66 -17.50
C GLU A 127 26.02 4.45 -18.26
N SER A 128 25.19 3.68 -18.97
CA SER A 128 25.66 2.53 -19.78
C SER A 128 26.54 2.95 -20.95
N LEU A 129 26.22 4.07 -21.61
CA LEU A 129 27.02 4.63 -22.70
C LEU A 129 28.34 5.18 -22.18
N ALA A 130 28.32 5.90 -21.06
CA ALA A 130 29.53 6.38 -20.40
C ALA A 130 30.46 5.21 -20.06
N LYS A 131 29.94 4.16 -19.43
CA LYS A 131 30.71 2.95 -19.09
C LYS A 131 31.28 2.21 -20.30
N SER A 132 30.57 2.23 -21.43
CA SER A 132 31.05 1.65 -22.69
C SER A 132 32.15 2.52 -23.33
N ALA A 133 32.05 3.85 -23.21
CA ALA A 133 33.08 4.78 -23.67
C ALA A 133 34.34 4.75 -22.79
N GLU A 134 34.19 4.36 -21.53
CA GLU A 134 35.29 4.21 -20.57
C GLU A 134 36.01 2.87 -20.68
N GLN A 135 35.65 2.00 -21.65
CA GLN A 135 36.51 0.88 -21.99
C GLN A 135 37.84 1.45 -22.53
N PRO A 136 38.96 1.28 -21.80
CA PRO A 136 40.25 1.66 -22.34
C PRO A 136 40.48 0.85 -23.62
N PRO A 137 41.08 1.42 -24.67
CA PRO A 137 41.49 0.61 -25.81
C PRO A 137 42.30 -0.55 -25.25
N THR A 138 41.89 -1.78 -25.62
CA THR A 138 42.63 -3.01 -25.33
C THR A 138 44.08 -2.73 -25.63
N THR A 139 44.83 -2.46 -24.57
CA THR A 139 46.25 -2.14 -24.69
C THR A 139 46.87 -3.51 -24.83
N GLU A 140 46.94 -3.98 -26.09
CA GLU A 140 47.94 -4.98 -26.43
C GLU A 140 49.26 -4.45 -25.83
N PRO A 141 49.97 -5.24 -25.01
CA PRO A 141 51.21 -4.77 -24.44
C PRO A 141 52.15 -4.49 -25.62
N GLU A 142 52.40 -3.20 -25.87
CA GLU A 142 53.36 -2.71 -26.84
C GLU A 142 54.61 -3.60 -26.79
N PRO A 143 55.05 -4.20 -27.92
CA PRO A 143 56.31 -4.93 -27.93
C PRO A 143 57.36 -3.92 -27.54
N THR A 144 57.98 -4.14 -26.38
CA THR A 144 58.97 -3.22 -25.81
C THR A 144 59.99 -2.96 -26.90
N PRO A 145 60.13 -1.73 -27.45
CA PRO A 145 61.10 -1.51 -28.49
C PRO A 145 62.47 -1.75 -27.89
N GLY A 146 63.09 -2.88 -28.25
CA GLY A 146 64.47 -3.16 -27.89
C GLY A 146 65.32 -1.96 -28.29
N ARG A 147 66.23 -1.54 -27.40
CA ARG A 147 67.01 -0.31 -27.57
C ARG A 147 67.55 -0.22 -29.00
N PRO A 148 67.21 0.83 -29.76
CA PRO A 148 67.58 0.91 -31.15
C PRO A 148 69.10 1.04 -31.30
N ALA A 149 69.65 0.50 -32.38
CA ALA A 149 71.09 0.29 -32.57
C ALA A 149 71.95 1.57 -32.44
N TRP A 150 71.38 2.74 -32.69
CA TRP A 150 72.06 4.04 -32.54
C TRP A 150 72.23 4.50 -31.08
N LEU A 151 71.57 3.82 -30.12
CA LEU A 151 71.72 4.03 -28.68
C LEU A 151 72.73 3.04 -28.06
N GLN A 152 73.31 2.16 -28.87
CA GLN A 152 74.52 1.43 -28.53
C GLN A 152 75.69 2.35 -28.86
N GLY A 153 76.34 2.90 -27.84
CA GLY A 153 77.51 3.76 -28.06
C GLY A 153 78.60 3.02 -28.85
N PRO A 154 79.43 3.72 -29.63
CA PRO A 154 80.54 3.08 -30.34
C PRO A 154 81.41 2.35 -29.33
N ASP A 155 81.88 1.15 -29.68
CA ASP A 155 82.77 0.35 -28.84
C ASP A 155 84.06 1.12 -28.57
N THR A 156 84.10 1.79 -27.41
CA THR A 156 85.18 2.70 -27.01
C THR A 156 86.47 1.98 -26.65
N SER A 157 86.47 0.64 -26.71
CA SER A 157 87.63 -0.21 -26.45
C SER A 157 88.78 -0.02 -27.45
N GLN A 158 88.56 0.65 -28.59
CA GLN A 158 89.57 0.85 -29.65
C GLN A 158 90.06 2.29 -29.84
N LEU A 159 89.64 3.27 -29.04
CA LEU A 159 90.11 4.65 -29.20
C LEU A 159 91.50 4.88 -28.59
N PRO A 160 92.44 5.52 -29.30
CA PRO A 160 93.74 5.88 -28.74
C PRO A 160 93.59 6.95 -27.63
N PRO A 161 94.51 6.99 -26.65
CA PRO A 161 94.44 7.94 -25.54
C PRO A 161 94.52 9.40 -26.03
N ILE A 162 93.63 10.24 -25.50
CA ILE A 162 93.54 11.67 -25.82
C ILE A 162 94.81 12.37 -25.29
N PRO A 163 95.52 13.18 -26.11
CA PRO A 163 96.69 13.91 -25.63
C PRO A 163 96.31 15.02 -24.65
N PRO A 164 97.17 15.35 -23.66
CA PRO A 164 96.87 16.38 -22.68
C PRO A 164 96.78 17.77 -23.33
N ARG A 165 95.77 18.53 -22.92
CA ARG A 165 95.48 19.88 -23.40
C ARG A 165 96.59 20.86 -22.97
N PRO A 166 97.14 21.71 -23.85
CA PRO A 166 98.13 22.69 -23.44
C PRO A 166 97.51 23.77 -22.54
N SER A 167 98.16 24.01 -21.41
CA SER A 167 97.86 25.09 -20.47
C SER A 167 98.23 26.44 -21.09
N LYS A 168 97.31 27.42 -21.04
CA LYS A 168 97.60 28.80 -21.44
C LYS A 168 98.56 29.46 -20.42
N PRO A 169 99.50 30.31 -20.86
CA PRO A 169 100.36 31.08 -19.97
C PRO A 169 99.52 32.12 -19.21
N ARG A 170 99.96 32.42 -17.99
CA ARG A 170 99.34 33.34 -17.04
C ARG A 170 100.21 34.58 -17.00
N GLU A 171 99.71 35.71 -17.50
CA GLU A 171 100.20 37.07 -17.24
C GLU A 171 99.01 37.96 -16.90
#